data_AF-A0A6L8U4S0-F1
#
_entry.id   AF-A0A6L8U4S0-F1
#
_cell.length_a   1.000
_cell.length_b   1.000
_cell.length_c   1.000
_cell.angle_alpha   90.00
_cell.angle_beta   90.00
_cell.angle_gamma   90.00
#
_symmetry.space_group_name_H-M   'P 1'
#
loop_
_entity.id
_entity.type
_entity.pdbx_description
1 polymer ?
#
loop_
_entity_poly.entity_id
_entity_poly.type
_entity_poly.pdbx_seq_one_letter_code
_entity_poly.pdbx_strand_id
1 'polypeptide(L)'
;MIKIRKSIFKVLLQLIFLVLFSFVASAQSKTEQRKIFAEAESHYLFDEWELANPLYILLETEDNFNIKYKIGVCYLNIPGEKERSIPYLEAAVNNSSFNAKINSFKEKRAPLDSWFFLAKAYMINNELEKALSTFNKFKSLAGENKVRGKMKNLTYIDQQIEACNNAISKQEQPDRISKQRLGQ
;
A
#
# COMPACT_ATOMS: atom_id res chain seq x y z
N MET A 1 51.81 25.47 -24.49
CA MET A 1 50.38 25.77 -24.21
C MET A 1 49.37 24.98 -25.07
N ILE A 2 49.57 24.80 -26.38
CA ILE A 2 48.56 24.15 -27.28
C ILE A 2 48.27 22.67 -26.93
N LYS A 3 49.28 21.87 -26.56
CA LYS A 3 49.09 20.45 -26.17
C LYS A 3 48.27 20.29 -24.88
N ILE A 4 48.49 21.16 -23.90
CA ILE A 4 47.75 21.17 -22.62
C ILE A 4 46.27 21.49 -22.88
N ARG A 5 45.98 22.48 -23.73
CA ARG A 5 44.61 22.86 -24.11
C ARG A 5 43.86 21.74 -24.85
N LYS A 6 44.55 20.97 -25.70
CA LYS A 6 43.98 19.77 -26.37
C LYS A 6 43.72 18.62 -25.39
N SER A 7 44.59 18.43 -24.39
CA SER A 7 44.39 17.41 -23.35
C SER A 7 43.19 17.74 -22.46
N ILE A 8 43.05 19.01 -22.05
CA ILE A 8 41.90 19.49 -21.27
C ILE A 8 40.60 19.31 -22.07
N PHE A 9 40.60 19.64 -23.37
CA PHE A 9 39.42 19.45 -24.23
C PHE A 9 39.01 17.97 -24.37
N LYS A 10 39.98 17.05 -24.48
CA LYS A 10 39.70 15.60 -24.53
C LYS A 10 39.10 15.09 -23.21
N VAL A 11 39.64 15.52 -22.07
CA VAL A 11 39.10 15.16 -20.75
C VAL A 11 37.69 15.70 -20.57
N LEU A 12 37.43 16.95 -21.01
CA LEU A 12 36.10 17.54 -20.97
C LEU A 12 35.09 16.74 -21.82
N LEU A 13 35.49 16.30 -23.01
CA LEU A 13 34.65 15.47 -23.88
C LEU A 13 34.34 14.09 -23.26
N GLN A 14 35.31 13.47 -22.59
CA GLN A 14 35.12 12.21 -21.86
C GLN A 14 34.17 12.36 -20.67
N LEU A 15 34.28 13.46 -19.92
CA LEU A 15 33.36 13.77 -18.82
C LEU A 15 31.93 14.01 -19.33
N ILE A 16 31.77 14.72 -20.44
CA ILE A 16 30.46 14.91 -21.09
C ILE A 16 29.87 13.56 -21.51
N PHE A 17 30.67 12.67 -22.09
CA PHE A 17 30.21 11.34 -22.48
C PHE A 17 29.75 10.49 -21.29
N LEU A 18 30.48 10.53 -20.16
CA LEU A 18 30.10 9.85 -18.92
C LEU A 18 28.78 10.35 -18.33
N VAL A 19 28.57 11.67 -18.35
CA VAL A 19 27.30 12.29 -17.91
C VAL A 19 26.14 11.88 -18.82
N LEU A 20 26.35 11.86 -20.14
CA LEU A 20 25.33 11.45 -21.11
C LEU A 20 24.95 9.97 -20.98
N PHE A 21 25.93 9.09 -20.76
CA PHE A 21 25.67 7.66 -20.55
C PHE A 21 24.82 7.40 -19.30
N SER A 22 25.10 8.12 -18.20
CA SER A 22 24.33 8.01 -16.96
C SER A 22 22.86 8.41 -17.12
N PHE A 23 22.59 9.41 -17.98
CA PHE A 23 21.23 9.85 -18.28
C PHE A 23 20.45 8.79 -19.08
N VAL A 24 21.09 8.15 -20.08
CA VAL A 24 20.47 7.09 -20.88
C VAL A 24 20.13 5.87 -20.01
N ALA A 25 21.05 5.45 -19.14
CA ALA A 25 20.82 4.33 -18.21
C ALA A 25 19.64 4.59 -17.26
N SER A 26 19.55 5.81 -16.70
CA SER A 26 18.43 6.21 -15.83
C SER A 26 17.08 6.22 -16.56
N ALA A 27 17.04 6.67 -17.81
CA ALA A 27 15.83 6.69 -18.62
C ALA A 27 15.32 5.27 -18.96
N GLN A 28 16.24 4.33 -19.23
CA GLN A 28 15.91 2.93 -19.46
C GLN A 28 15.32 2.28 -18.21
N SER A 29 15.96 2.47 -17.05
CA SER A 29 15.47 1.97 -15.76
C SER A 29 14.04 2.45 -15.45
N LYS A 30 13.76 3.74 -15.65
CA LYS A 30 12.42 4.31 -15.42
C LYS A 30 11.35 3.74 -16.36
N THR A 31 11.74 3.41 -17.59
CA THR A 31 10.82 2.78 -18.56
C THR A 31 10.47 1.37 -18.12
N GLU A 32 11.46 0.63 -17.63
CA GLU A 32 11.25 -0.73 -17.12
C GLU A 32 10.37 -0.75 -15.88
N GLN A 33 10.63 0.11 -14.89
CA GLN A 33 9.78 0.22 -13.69
C GLN A 33 8.32 0.53 -14.02
N ARG A 34 8.05 1.32 -15.07
CA ARG A 34 6.68 1.59 -15.53
C ARG A 34 5.99 0.36 -16.11
N LYS A 35 6.74 -0.52 -16.79
CA LYS A 35 6.18 -1.78 -17.30
C LYS A 35 5.86 -2.72 -16.16
N ILE A 36 6.80 -2.90 -15.22
CA ILE A 36 6.58 -3.67 -13.99
C ILE A 36 5.35 -3.16 -13.24
N PHE A 37 5.22 -1.83 -13.10
CA PHE A 37 4.04 -1.24 -12.47
C PHE A 37 2.77 -1.57 -13.23
N ALA A 38 2.75 -1.42 -14.56
CA ALA A 38 1.57 -1.72 -15.37
C ALA A 38 1.16 -3.20 -15.29
N GLU A 39 2.13 -4.11 -15.25
CA GLU A 39 1.90 -5.54 -15.04
C GLU A 39 1.34 -5.83 -13.64
N ALA A 40 1.92 -5.21 -12.60
CA ALA A 40 1.42 -5.31 -11.24
C ALA A 40 -0.02 -4.78 -11.11
N GLU A 41 -0.35 -3.65 -11.74
CA GLU A 41 -1.71 -3.11 -11.78
C GLU A 41 -2.67 -4.06 -12.49
N SER A 42 -2.22 -4.75 -13.55
CA SER A 42 -3.03 -5.75 -14.25
C SER A 42 -3.39 -6.92 -13.35
N HIS A 43 -2.40 -7.54 -12.70
CA HIS A 43 -2.63 -8.62 -11.75
C HIS A 43 -3.51 -8.16 -10.56
N TYR A 44 -3.23 -6.98 -10.02
CA TYR A 44 -4.01 -6.39 -8.92
C TYR A 44 -5.47 -6.17 -9.32
N LEU A 45 -5.74 -5.74 -10.56
CA LEU A 45 -7.11 -5.54 -11.06
C LEU A 45 -7.91 -6.85 -11.15
N PHE A 46 -7.23 -7.98 -11.37
CA PHE A 46 -7.84 -9.31 -11.44
C PHE A 46 -7.76 -10.08 -10.11
N ASP A 47 -7.44 -9.39 -9.00
CA ASP A 47 -7.28 -9.98 -7.66
C ASP A 47 -6.22 -11.10 -7.61
N GLU A 48 -5.24 -11.09 -8.52
CA GLU A 48 -4.12 -12.03 -8.58
C GLU A 48 -2.99 -11.55 -7.66
N TRP A 49 -3.28 -11.48 -6.36
CA TRP A 49 -2.41 -10.85 -5.35
C TRP A 49 -1.01 -11.47 -5.29
N GLU A 50 -0.91 -12.79 -5.41
CA GLU A 50 0.34 -13.53 -5.39
C GLU A 50 1.27 -13.17 -6.57
N LEU A 51 0.70 -12.72 -7.68
CA LEU A 51 1.44 -12.27 -8.87
C LEU A 51 1.73 -10.76 -8.81
N ALA A 52 0.78 -9.96 -8.32
CA ALA A 52 0.94 -8.51 -8.20
C ALA A 52 1.98 -8.11 -7.14
N ASN A 53 1.95 -8.76 -5.98
CA ASN A 53 2.77 -8.40 -4.83
C ASN A 53 4.29 -8.39 -5.10
N PRO A 54 4.90 -9.46 -5.67
CA PRO A 54 6.33 -9.44 -5.96
C PRO A 54 6.74 -8.30 -6.90
N LEU A 55 5.88 -7.94 -7.86
CA LEU A 55 6.13 -6.83 -8.78
C LEU A 55 6.09 -5.48 -8.05
N TYR A 56 5.16 -5.27 -7.10
CA TYR A 56 5.17 -4.07 -6.28
C TYR A 56 6.38 -4.00 -5.34
N ILE A 57 6.83 -5.12 -4.77
CA ILE A 57 8.03 -5.18 -3.92
C ILE A 57 9.27 -4.73 -4.70
N LEU A 58 9.40 -5.12 -5.98
CA LEU A 58 10.49 -4.64 -6.85
C LEU A 58 10.48 -3.13 -7.07
N LEU A 59 9.34 -2.47 -6.85
CA LEU A 59 9.15 -1.03 -7.02
C LEU A 59 9.14 -0.27 -5.70
N GLU A 60 9.32 -0.94 -4.57
CA GLU A 60 9.24 -0.32 -3.26
C GLU A 60 10.36 0.71 -3.05
N THR A 61 9.98 1.90 -2.60
CA THR A 61 10.92 2.92 -2.09
C THR A 61 10.42 3.47 -0.77
N GLU A 62 11.33 4.02 0.03
CA GLU A 62 11.02 4.58 1.35
C GLU A 62 9.92 5.65 1.28
N ASP A 63 9.92 6.45 0.22
CA ASP A 63 9.03 7.60 0.03
C ASP A 63 7.79 7.32 -0.84
N ASN A 64 7.55 6.05 -1.23
CA ASN A 64 6.41 5.67 -2.05
C ASN A 64 5.34 4.92 -1.24
N PHE A 65 4.52 5.69 -0.55
CA PHE A 65 3.43 5.22 0.30
C PHE A 65 2.29 4.57 -0.50
N ASN A 66 2.12 4.93 -1.78
CA ASN A 66 1.15 4.27 -2.67
C ASN A 66 1.56 2.82 -2.97
N ILE A 67 2.85 2.56 -3.23
CA ILE A 67 3.36 1.20 -3.42
C ILE A 67 3.25 0.40 -2.12
N LYS A 68 3.60 0.98 -0.97
CA LYS A 68 3.42 0.34 0.35
C LYS A 68 1.96 -0.03 0.61
N TYR A 69 1.03 0.86 0.28
CA TYR A 69 -0.41 0.55 0.33
C TYR A 69 -0.75 -0.68 -0.52
N LYS A 70 -0.30 -0.72 -1.79
CA LYS A 70 -0.58 -1.83 -2.71
C LYS A 70 0.01 -3.15 -2.21
N ILE A 71 1.25 -3.16 -1.71
CA ILE A 71 1.90 -4.31 -1.07
C ILE A 71 1.08 -4.79 0.12
N GLY A 72 0.70 -3.86 1.01
CA GLY A 72 -0.11 -4.15 2.18
C GLY A 72 -1.46 -4.80 1.84
N VAL A 73 -2.16 -4.27 0.83
CA VAL A 73 -3.43 -4.85 0.37
C VAL A 73 -3.22 -6.23 -0.25
N CYS A 74 -2.15 -6.44 -1.03
CA CYS A 74 -1.85 -7.77 -1.57
C CYS A 74 -1.66 -8.78 -0.45
N TYR A 75 -0.77 -8.50 0.51
CA TYR A 75 -0.55 -9.39 1.66
C TYR A 75 -1.81 -9.69 2.45
N LEU A 76 -2.70 -8.71 2.63
CA LEU A 76 -3.96 -8.90 3.36
C LEU A 76 -4.90 -9.91 2.68
N ASN A 77 -4.76 -10.11 1.37
CA ASN A 77 -5.58 -11.03 0.58
C ASN A 77 -4.88 -12.36 0.27
N ILE A 78 -3.56 -12.46 0.42
CA ILE A 78 -2.83 -13.73 0.25
C ILE A 78 -3.05 -14.64 1.49
N PRO A 79 -3.55 -15.87 1.33
CA PRO A 79 -3.70 -16.82 2.42
C PRO A 79 -2.36 -17.11 3.12
N GLY A 80 -2.35 -17.07 4.45
CA GLY A 80 -1.14 -17.32 5.26
C GLY A 80 -0.20 -16.13 5.42
N GLU A 81 -0.37 -15.05 4.65
CA GLU A 81 0.57 -13.91 4.63
C GLU A 81 -0.03 -12.62 5.20
N LYS A 82 -1.26 -12.68 5.75
CA LYS A 82 -2.04 -11.50 6.16
C LYS A 82 -1.36 -10.64 7.21
N GLU A 83 -0.62 -11.23 8.14
CA GLU A 83 0.14 -10.51 9.16
C GLU A 83 1.18 -9.56 8.54
N ARG A 84 1.80 -9.97 7.43
CA ARG A 84 2.84 -9.17 6.74
C ARG A 84 2.28 -7.88 6.14
N SER A 85 0.95 -7.74 6.03
CA SER A 85 0.33 -6.49 5.57
C SER A 85 0.52 -5.32 6.53
N ILE A 86 0.58 -5.59 7.84
CA ILE A 86 0.58 -4.58 8.90
C ILE A 86 1.71 -3.54 8.72
N PRO A 87 3.00 -3.90 8.65
CA PRO A 87 4.07 -2.90 8.57
C PRO A 87 3.98 -2.02 7.31
N TYR A 88 3.52 -2.58 6.19
CA TYR A 88 3.34 -1.83 4.95
C TYR A 88 2.17 -0.85 5.03
N LEU A 89 1.05 -1.26 5.64
CA LEU A 89 -0.12 -0.41 5.82
C LEU A 89 0.11 0.67 6.89
N GLU A 90 0.84 0.35 7.97
CA GLU A 90 1.32 1.33 8.96
C GLU A 90 2.21 2.39 8.30
N ALA A 91 3.12 1.97 7.42
CA ALA A 91 3.93 2.91 6.67
C ALA A 91 3.07 3.75 5.73
N ALA A 92 2.13 3.15 4.99
CA ALA A 92 1.29 3.82 3.99
C ALA A 92 0.43 4.95 4.59
N VAL A 93 -0.15 4.75 5.78
CA VAL A 93 -1.03 5.75 6.40
C VAL A 93 -0.31 7.06 6.75
N ASN A 94 1.02 7.03 6.94
CA ASN A 94 1.84 8.21 7.27
C ASN A 94 1.80 9.31 6.20
N ASN A 95 1.45 8.98 4.95
CA ASN A 95 1.26 9.96 3.89
C ASN A 95 0.08 9.56 2.98
N SER A 96 -1.10 9.53 3.59
CA SER A 96 -2.36 9.18 2.93
C SER A 96 -3.14 10.43 2.51
N SER A 97 -3.85 10.36 1.39
CA SER A 97 -4.64 11.47 0.87
C SER A 97 -5.90 11.03 0.14
N PHE A 98 -6.98 11.78 0.32
CA PHE A 98 -8.26 11.53 -0.35
C PHE A 98 -8.17 11.62 -1.88
N ASN A 99 -7.28 12.47 -2.42
CA ASN A 99 -7.14 12.67 -3.87
C ASN A 99 -5.90 11.99 -4.46
N ALA A 100 -5.38 10.96 -3.80
CA ALA A 100 -4.26 10.17 -4.32
C ALA A 100 -4.63 9.53 -5.65
N LYS A 101 -3.78 9.68 -6.66
CA LYS A 101 -3.94 9.09 -7.99
C LYS A 101 -3.30 7.70 -8.01
N ILE A 102 -3.92 6.74 -7.33
CA ILE A 102 -3.32 5.43 -7.03
C ILE A 102 -2.84 4.63 -8.25
N ASN A 103 -3.47 4.80 -9.42
CA ASN A 103 -3.11 4.12 -10.67
C ASN A 103 -1.99 4.85 -11.44
N SER A 104 -1.50 5.98 -10.94
CA SER A 104 -0.38 6.71 -11.52
C SER A 104 0.92 6.23 -10.89
N PHE A 105 1.84 5.73 -11.72
CA PHE A 105 3.21 5.37 -11.30
C PHE A 105 3.97 6.52 -10.59
N LYS A 106 3.59 7.78 -10.83
CA LYS A 106 4.21 8.94 -10.18
C LYS A 106 3.59 9.31 -8.83
N GLU A 107 2.44 8.74 -8.47
CA GLU A 107 1.80 9.03 -7.18
C GLU A 107 2.59 8.36 -6.07
N LYS A 108 2.98 9.17 -5.07
CA LYS A 108 3.73 8.70 -3.91
C LYS A 108 2.88 8.63 -2.65
N ARG A 109 1.74 9.30 -2.62
CA ARG A 109 0.83 9.32 -1.46
C ARG A 109 -0.10 8.11 -1.54
N ALA A 110 -0.35 7.49 -0.40
CA ALA A 110 -1.32 6.42 -0.31
C ALA A 110 -2.75 6.96 -0.43
N PRO A 111 -3.74 6.15 -0.85
CA PRO A 111 -5.15 6.54 -0.71
C PRO A 111 -5.53 6.66 0.77
N LEU A 112 -6.57 7.46 1.05
CA LEU A 112 -7.12 7.56 2.41
C LEU A 112 -7.65 6.20 2.92
N ASP A 113 -8.08 5.34 1.99
CA ASP A 113 -8.51 3.95 2.26
C ASP A 113 -7.43 3.10 2.93
N SER A 114 -6.15 3.50 2.87
CA SER A 114 -5.06 2.83 3.61
C SER A 114 -5.38 2.63 5.09
N TRP A 115 -6.06 3.60 5.72
CA TRP A 115 -6.49 3.47 7.12
C TRP A 115 -7.53 2.37 7.32
N PHE A 116 -8.45 2.21 6.37
CA PHE A 116 -9.44 1.14 6.41
C PHE A 116 -8.78 -0.23 6.29
N PHE A 117 -7.84 -0.38 5.35
CA PHE A 117 -7.11 -1.63 5.18
C PHE A 117 -6.19 -1.93 6.36
N LEU A 118 -5.56 -0.92 6.97
CA LEU A 118 -4.78 -1.09 8.21
C LEU A 118 -5.66 -1.60 9.36
N ALA A 119 -6.84 -1.01 9.55
CA ALA A 119 -7.78 -1.46 10.57
C ALA A 119 -8.24 -2.91 10.33
N LYS A 120 -8.49 -3.30 9.06
CA LYS A 120 -8.77 -4.70 8.70
C LYS A 120 -7.59 -5.63 9.01
N ALA A 121 -6.35 -5.20 8.74
CA ALA A 121 -5.16 -5.99 9.04
C ALA A 121 -5.05 -6.25 10.55
N TYR A 122 -5.22 -5.23 11.39
CA TYR A 122 -5.26 -5.41 12.84
C TYR A 122 -6.41 -6.33 13.27
N MET A 123 -7.62 -6.14 12.72
CA MET A 123 -8.79 -6.95 13.06
C MET A 123 -8.57 -8.44 12.78
N ILE A 124 -8.03 -8.78 11.59
CA ILE A 124 -7.79 -10.17 11.19
C ILE A 124 -6.69 -10.82 12.04
N ASN A 125 -5.71 -10.05 12.50
CA ASN A 125 -4.64 -10.53 13.38
C ASN A 125 -5.00 -10.43 14.86
N ASN A 126 -6.30 -10.26 15.18
CA ASN A 126 -6.82 -10.20 16.54
C ASN A 126 -6.26 -9.04 17.40
N GLU A 127 -5.74 -7.98 16.77
CA GLU A 127 -5.32 -6.73 17.41
C GLU A 127 -6.52 -5.76 17.50
N LEU A 128 -7.57 -6.19 18.21
CA LEU A 128 -8.91 -5.61 18.13
C LEU A 128 -8.97 -4.13 18.61
N GLU A 129 -8.21 -3.76 19.64
CA GLU A 129 -8.14 -2.37 20.13
C GLU A 129 -7.47 -1.45 19.11
N LYS A 130 -6.40 -1.93 18.45
CA LYS A 130 -5.76 -1.20 17.35
C LYS A 130 -6.71 -1.07 16.15
N ALA A 131 -7.46 -2.13 15.84
CA ALA A 131 -8.46 -2.09 14.77
C ALA A 131 -9.54 -1.03 15.07
N LEU A 132 -10.10 -1.01 16.29
CA LEU A 132 -11.11 -0.03 16.71
C LEU A 132 -10.61 1.40 16.62
N SER A 133 -9.42 1.69 17.17
CA SER A 133 -8.85 3.03 17.12
C SER A 133 -8.60 3.48 15.68
N THR A 134 -8.11 2.58 14.84
CA THR A 134 -7.82 2.84 13.42
C THR A 134 -9.10 3.04 12.58
N PHE A 135 -10.15 2.24 12.79
CA PHE A 135 -11.45 2.44 12.12
C PHE A 135 -12.09 3.77 12.52
N ASN A 136 -12.05 4.13 13.80
CA ASN A 136 -12.56 5.42 14.26
C ASN A 136 -11.77 6.59 13.66
N LYS A 137 -10.44 6.46 13.54
CA LYS A 137 -9.60 7.45 12.86
C LYS A 137 -9.98 7.60 11.39
N PHE A 138 -10.13 6.49 10.67
CA PHE A 138 -10.60 6.50 9.28
C PHE A 138 -11.95 7.20 9.14
N LYS A 139 -12.92 6.86 10.01
CA LYS A 139 -14.26 7.45 10.03
C LYS A 139 -14.23 8.97 10.23
N SER A 140 -13.42 9.48 11.16
CA SER A 140 -13.22 10.92 11.38
C SER A 140 -12.63 11.59 10.14
N LEU A 141 -11.53 11.06 9.60
CA LEU A 141 -10.89 11.59 8.39
C LEU A 141 -11.84 11.58 7.18
N ALA A 142 -12.64 10.54 7.03
CA ALA A 142 -13.65 10.43 5.98
C ALA A 142 -14.78 11.46 6.14
N GLY A 143 -15.22 11.68 7.38
CA GLY A 143 -16.30 12.58 7.75
C GLY A 143 -15.94 14.06 7.64
N GLU A 144 -14.67 14.43 7.74
CA GLU A 144 -14.19 15.81 7.57
C GLU A 144 -14.13 16.22 6.08
N ASN A 145 -13.94 15.27 5.17
CA ASN A 145 -13.76 15.52 3.73
C ASN A 145 -15.07 15.76 2.93
N LYS A 146 -16.14 16.27 3.56
CA LYS A 146 -17.50 16.41 2.96
C LYS A 146 -17.56 17.21 1.65
N VAL A 147 -16.53 18.00 1.34
CA VAL A 147 -16.49 18.96 0.22
C VAL A 147 -16.12 18.31 -1.13
N ARG A 148 -15.50 17.13 -1.16
CA ARG A 148 -15.09 16.45 -2.40
C ARG A 148 -15.51 14.98 -2.34
N GLY A 149 -16.58 14.62 -3.05
CA GLY A 149 -17.05 13.24 -3.26
C GLY A 149 -17.03 12.37 -2.00
N LYS A 150 -18.11 12.34 -1.22
CA LYS A 150 -18.21 11.55 0.02
C LYS A 150 -17.62 10.14 -0.18
N MET A 151 -16.67 9.74 0.67
CA MET A 151 -16.28 8.33 0.73
C MET A 151 -17.53 7.49 0.94
N LYS A 152 -17.67 6.45 0.12
CA LYS A 152 -18.87 5.64 0.09
C LYS A 152 -18.90 4.74 1.33
N ASN A 153 -20.12 4.44 1.77
CA ASN A 153 -20.38 3.35 2.72
C ASN A 153 -19.76 3.54 4.12
N LEU A 154 -19.87 4.74 4.71
CA LEU A 154 -19.47 4.96 6.11
C LEU A 154 -20.20 4.01 7.08
N THR A 155 -21.42 3.61 6.74
CA THR A 155 -22.20 2.60 7.49
C THR A 155 -21.47 1.25 7.57
N TYR A 156 -20.71 0.86 6.55
CA TYR A 156 -19.92 -0.36 6.59
C TYR A 156 -18.77 -0.25 7.60
N ILE A 157 -18.17 0.92 7.79
CA ILE A 157 -17.16 1.15 8.83
C ILE A 157 -17.78 0.93 10.22
N ASP A 158 -19.00 1.41 10.44
CA ASP A 158 -19.72 1.22 11.70
C ASP A 158 -19.97 -0.27 11.99
N GLN A 159 -20.32 -1.05 10.96
CA GLN A 159 -20.46 -2.50 11.08
C GLN A 159 -19.13 -3.18 11.45
N GLN A 160 -17.99 -2.74 10.90
CA GLN A 160 -16.68 -3.29 11.26
C GLN A 160 -16.30 -2.94 12.72
N ILE A 161 -16.61 -1.72 13.17
CA ILE A 161 -16.41 -1.31 14.57
C ILE A 161 -17.25 -2.18 15.51
N GLU A 162 -18.52 -2.40 15.18
CA GLU A 162 -19.41 -3.28 15.94
C GLU A 162 -18.88 -4.73 15.96
N ALA A 163 -18.38 -5.24 14.84
CA ALA A 163 -17.79 -6.57 14.77
C ALA A 163 -16.57 -6.71 15.71
N CYS A 164 -15.69 -5.70 15.76
CA CYS A 164 -14.58 -5.69 16.72
C CYS A 164 -15.07 -5.68 18.18
N ASN A 165 -16.05 -4.83 18.52
CA ASN A 165 -16.61 -4.78 19.88
C ASN A 165 -17.25 -6.12 20.29
N ASN A 166 -17.97 -6.77 19.37
CA ASN A 166 -18.55 -8.08 19.59
C ASN A 166 -17.46 -9.14 19.81
N ALA A 167 -16.39 -9.11 19.01
CA ALA A 167 -15.27 -10.03 19.19
C ALA A 167 -14.59 -9.86 20.56
N ILE A 168 -14.33 -8.62 20.99
CA ILE A 168 -13.78 -8.32 22.34
C ILE A 168 -14.71 -8.87 23.43
N SER A 169 -16.00 -8.54 23.37
CA SER A 169 -16.98 -9.01 24.36
C SER A 169 -17.06 -10.54 24.42
N LYS A 170 -16.94 -11.23 23.29
CA LYS A 170 -16.95 -12.71 23.24
C LYS A 170 -15.64 -13.36 23.68
N GLN A 171 -14.52 -12.63 23.63
CA GLN A 171 -13.27 -13.08 24.25
C GLN A 171 -13.36 -13.02 25.77
N GLU A 172 -13.96 -11.96 26.31
CA GLU A 172 -14.18 -11.80 27.75
C GLU A 172 -15.25 -12.77 28.29
N GLN A 173 -16.33 -12.97 27.52
CA GLN A 173 -17.45 -13.83 27.87
C GLN A 173 -17.82 -14.77 26.72
N PRO A 174 -17.13 -15.92 26.58
CA PRO A 174 -17.42 -16.90 25.55
C PRO A 174 -18.81 -17.54 25.74
N ASP A 175 -19.56 -17.68 24.64
CA ASP A 175 -20.83 -18.40 24.67
C ASP A 175 -20.61 -19.90 24.82
N ARG A 176 -21.47 -20.57 25.60
CA ARG A 176 -21.46 -22.03 25.71
C ARG A 176 -22.03 -22.64 24.42
N ILE A 177 -21.18 -23.28 23.65
CA ILE A 177 -21.60 -24.03 22.45
C ILE A 177 -21.95 -25.46 22.86
N SER A 178 -23.18 -25.90 22.57
CA SER A 178 -23.57 -27.31 22.64
C SER A 178 -23.52 -27.91 21.24
N LYS A 179 -22.96 -29.12 21.12
CA LYS A 179 -22.93 -29.88 19.87
C LYS A 179 -23.90 -31.03 19.98
N GLN A 180 -24.84 -31.13 19.05
CA GLN A 180 -25.70 -32.30 18.90
C GLN A 180 -25.42 -32.96 17.55
N ARG A 181 -25.32 -34.29 17.51
CA ARG A 181 -25.26 -35.03 16.25
C ARG A 181 -26.61 -34.86 15.55
N LEU A 182 -26.59 -34.39 14.31
CA LEU A 182 -27.80 -34.15 13.51
C LEU A 182 -28.31 -35.43 12.78
N GLY A 183 -27.80 -36.63 13.12
CA GLY A 183 -28.23 -37.93 12.57
C GLY A 183 -27.31 -39.10 13.01
N GLN A 184 -27.80 -40.34 12.89
CA GLN A 184 -27.10 -41.60 13.21
C GLN A 184 -25.93 -41.87 12.27
#